data_AF-A0A8J3ZWB4-F1
#
_entry.id   AF-A0A8J3ZWB4-F1
#
_cell.length_a   1.000
_cell.length_b   1.000
_cell.length_c   1.000
_cell.angle_alpha   90.00
_cell.angle_beta   90.00
_cell.angle_gamma   90.00
#
_symmetry.space_group_name_H-M   'P 1'
#
loop_
_entity.id
_entity.type
_entity.pdbx_description
1 polymer ?
#
loop_
_entity_poly.entity_id
_entity_poly.type
_entity_poly.pdbx_seq_one_letter_code
_entity_poly.pdbx_strand_id
1 'polypeptide(L)'
;MTGVTDLQLQLLTLLVVAFFIDFSPVIRARQRRKHWTGTANRNDDFTIVIPIYGKVSYLTNAPHLRRYGSRVLLSTTTREKPEFYADLDRIADEYGFQILRSDIPRKRAHLCPALTKAGVDATHTAYVMRLDADTVPEGDLDELVAVFAGSELAVTSLRTLPSRAQTVVEKLQSIEYEISMDMRFDFSWLTSGAGFLGRTSVLKTVFHSHTLFDSGEDVEFGKLAKLMRFTVGHIPFVLRTDVPDTFAKWFRQRIVWEAGNFRHQIVNFYRYNWRRPTYFLYYTVILYLMTPLRWYAAVKSPEYLLVIIGAYWLFTYVMFWRQRSWALLLFPIYSLVSVMVITPLGIWKYLRIAATARMVGRISIRRRRHRQAPVHARVIAPARRIRTESAEPSDALRDAMANGANVPPVDRGRHRVRNDETVLISAVVR
;
A
#
# COMPACT_ATOMS: atom_id res chain seq x y z
N MET A 1 47.76 4.61 -22.71
CA MET A 1 46.46 5.29 -22.51
C MET A 1 45.27 4.48 -23.04
N THR A 2 45.38 3.16 -23.22
CA THR A 2 44.33 2.28 -23.77
C THR A 2 43.51 1.53 -22.71
N GLY A 3 43.96 1.47 -21.45
CA GLY A 3 43.23 0.76 -20.38
C GLY A 3 42.02 1.50 -19.80
N VAL A 4 41.93 2.83 -20.00
CA VAL A 4 40.82 3.64 -19.48
C VAL A 4 39.55 3.43 -20.31
N THR A 5 39.68 3.19 -21.61
CA THR A 5 38.54 2.98 -22.52
C THR A 5 37.81 1.66 -22.27
N ASP A 6 38.54 0.60 -21.88
CA ASP A 6 37.95 -0.72 -21.63
C ASP A 6 37.09 -0.75 -20.37
N LEU A 7 37.57 -0.15 -19.27
CA LEU A 7 36.81 -0.05 -18.03
C LEU A 7 35.54 0.80 -18.23
N GLN A 8 35.64 1.89 -18.98
CA GLN A 8 34.52 2.77 -19.28
C GLN A 8 33.45 2.06 -20.13
N LEU A 9 33.87 1.30 -21.13
CA LEU A 9 32.96 0.48 -21.95
C LEU A 9 32.28 -0.62 -21.14
N GLN A 10 33.01 -1.28 -20.23
CA GLN A 10 32.45 -2.28 -19.32
C GLN A 10 31.42 -1.67 -18.36
N LEU A 11 31.71 -0.49 -17.79
CA LEU A 11 30.78 0.23 -16.92
C LEU A 11 29.51 0.65 -17.68
N LEU A 12 29.66 1.19 -18.89
CA LEU A 12 28.52 1.54 -19.74
C LEU A 12 27.68 0.29 -20.08
N THR A 13 28.33 -0.83 -20.40
CA THR A 13 27.65 -2.09 -20.68
C THR A 13 26.86 -2.58 -19.46
N LEU A 14 27.46 -2.53 -18.26
CA LEU A 14 26.76 -2.87 -17.01
C LEU A 14 25.55 -1.96 -16.76
N LEU A 15 25.65 -0.67 -17.07
CA LEU A 15 24.55 0.27 -16.93
C LEU A 15 23.42 -0.02 -17.91
N VAL A 16 23.74 -0.37 -19.16
CA VAL A 16 22.75 -0.79 -20.16
C VAL A 16 22.07 -2.09 -19.75
N VAL A 17 22.83 -3.07 -19.24
CA VAL A 17 22.25 -4.33 -18.72
C VAL A 17 21.35 -4.05 -17.51
N ALA A 18 21.78 -3.23 -16.56
CA ALA A 18 20.97 -2.83 -15.41
C ALA A 18 19.67 -2.15 -15.84
N PHE A 19 19.75 -1.28 -16.83
CA PHE A 19 18.60 -0.62 -17.45
C PHE A 19 17.61 -1.63 -18.04
N PHE A 20 18.06 -2.63 -18.81
CA PHE A 20 17.17 -3.66 -19.34
C PHE A 20 16.56 -4.54 -18.24
N ILE A 21 17.31 -4.81 -17.17
CA ILE A 21 16.80 -5.53 -16.00
C ILE A 21 15.66 -4.76 -15.33
N ASP A 22 15.79 -3.45 -15.16
CA ASP A 22 14.77 -2.59 -14.54
C ASP A 22 13.49 -2.50 -15.35
N PHE A 23 13.63 -2.49 -16.67
CA PHE A 23 12.52 -2.15 -17.54
C PHE A 23 11.82 -3.35 -18.16
N SER A 24 12.48 -4.51 -18.25
CA SER A 24 11.83 -5.72 -18.73
C SER A 24 10.57 -6.10 -17.93
N PRO A 25 10.51 -5.99 -16.57
CA PRO A 25 9.30 -6.28 -15.82
C PRO A 25 8.19 -5.26 -16.10
N VAL A 26 8.54 -3.98 -16.26
CA VAL A 26 7.56 -2.92 -16.54
C VAL A 26 6.94 -3.09 -17.92
N ILE A 27 7.76 -3.39 -18.94
CA ILE A 27 7.29 -3.66 -20.31
C ILE A 27 6.36 -4.88 -20.32
N ARG A 28 6.80 -6.00 -19.73
CA ARG A 28 5.97 -7.22 -19.64
C ARG A 28 4.68 -6.98 -18.87
N ALA A 29 4.76 -6.28 -17.75
CA ALA A 29 3.60 -5.95 -16.93
C ALA A 29 2.55 -5.16 -17.71
N ARG A 30 2.98 -4.17 -18.50
CA ARG A 30 2.08 -3.37 -19.31
C ARG A 30 1.43 -4.15 -20.44
N GLN A 31 2.15 -5.08 -21.07
CA GLN A 31 1.58 -6.00 -22.05
C GLN A 31 0.55 -6.95 -21.40
N ARG A 32 0.73 -7.31 -20.13
CA ARG A 32 -0.18 -8.16 -19.35
C ARG A 32 -1.29 -7.40 -18.65
N ARG A 33 -1.28 -6.06 -18.68
CA ARG A 33 -2.22 -5.23 -17.93
C ARG A 33 -3.61 -5.41 -18.48
N LYS A 34 -4.38 -6.30 -17.84
CA LYS A 34 -5.82 -6.35 -17.98
C LYS A 34 -6.42 -5.25 -17.12
N HIS A 35 -7.34 -4.47 -17.69
CA HIS A 35 -8.12 -3.53 -16.90
C HIS A 35 -9.04 -4.33 -15.98
N TRP A 36 -9.25 -3.83 -14.76
CA TRP A 36 -10.32 -4.34 -13.91
C TRP A 36 -11.65 -4.04 -14.61
N THR A 37 -12.47 -5.06 -14.85
CA THR A 37 -13.76 -4.93 -15.54
C THR A 37 -14.97 -5.14 -14.64
N GLY A 38 -14.78 -5.26 -13.32
CA GLY A 38 -15.85 -5.62 -12.39
C GLY A 38 -16.43 -7.01 -12.66
N THR A 39 -17.32 -7.46 -11.77
CA THR A 39 -18.15 -8.64 -12.03
C THR A 39 -19.54 -8.45 -11.45
N ALA A 40 -20.57 -9.05 -12.06
CA ALA A 40 -21.91 -9.05 -11.46
C ALA A 40 -21.99 -9.86 -10.15
N ASN A 41 -21.04 -10.78 -9.92
CA ASN A 41 -20.97 -11.56 -8.69
C ASN A 41 -20.49 -10.68 -7.52
N ARG A 42 -21.11 -10.88 -6.36
CA ARG A 42 -20.79 -10.19 -5.12
C ARG A 42 -20.54 -11.21 -4.01
N ASN A 43 -19.61 -10.91 -3.11
CA ASN A 43 -19.35 -11.72 -1.92
C ASN A 43 -19.14 -10.78 -0.73
N ASP A 44 -19.98 -10.91 0.29
CA ASP A 44 -19.98 -10.06 1.48
C ASP A 44 -19.29 -10.68 2.69
N ASP A 45 -18.79 -11.93 2.59
CA ASP A 45 -18.08 -12.67 3.64
C ASP A 45 -16.63 -12.21 3.80
N PHE A 46 -16.46 -10.93 4.13
CA PHE A 46 -15.16 -10.34 4.38
C PHE A 46 -15.18 -9.28 5.49
N THR A 47 -14.00 -9.01 6.02
CA THR A 47 -13.76 -7.90 6.96
C THR A 47 -12.64 -7.01 6.46
N ILE A 48 -12.86 -5.70 6.54
CA ILE A 48 -11.87 -4.66 6.26
C ILE A 48 -11.19 -4.32 7.58
N VAL A 49 -9.91 -4.64 7.72
CA VAL A 49 -9.11 -4.31 8.90
C VAL A 49 -8.32 -3.04 8.64
N ILE A 50 -8.56 -2.02 9.45
CA ILE A 50 -7.87 -0.72 9.38
C ILE A 50 -7.10 -0.50 10.67
N PRO A 51 -5.76 -0.62 10.67
CA PRO A 51 -4.96 -0.23 11.82
C PRO A 51 -4.98 1.31 11.97
N ILE A 52 -5.32 1.81 13.16
CA ILE A 52 -5.31 3.24 13.45
C ILE A 52 -4.80 3.56 14.86
N TYR A 53 -3.95 4.57 14.95
CA TYR A 53 -3.30 4.99 16.19
C TYR A 53 -2.84 6.45 16.12
N GLY A 54 -2.59 7.06 17.28
CA GLY A 54 -2.10 8.43 17.39
C GLY A 54 -3.18 9.50 17.16
N LYS A 55 -3.67 9.66 15.93
CA LYS A 55 -4.68 10.69 15.58
C LYS A 55 -5.81 10.09 14.74
N VAL A 56 -7.04 10.29 15.19
CA VAL A 56 -8.25 9.85 14.46
C VAL A 56 -8.42 10.61 13.14
N SER A 57 -7.90 11.83 13.04
CA SER A 57 -7.92 12.63 11.80
C SER A 57 -7.26 11.97 10.59
N TYR A 58 -6.50 10.88 10.79
CA TYR A 58 -5.95 10.09 9.69
C TYR A 58 -6.95 9.11 9.06
N LEU A 59 -8.12 8.88 9.68
CA LEU A 59 -9.19 8.06 9.12
C LEU A 59 -10.04 8.84 8.11
N THR A 60 -9.40 9.28 7.03
CA THR A 60 -10.05 10.12 6.01
C THR A 60 -10.99 9.30 5.10
N ASN A 61 -10.86 7.98 5.09
CA ASN A 61 -11.69 7.09 4.27
C ASN A 61 -13.02 6.66 4.91
N ALA A 62 -13.30 7.02 6.18
CA ALA A 62 -14.49 6.55 6.90
C ALA A 62 -15.82 6.81 6.15
N PRO A 63 -16.10 8.02 5.61
CA PRO A 63 -17.34 8.27 4.88
C PRO A 63 -17.51 7.34 3.67
N HIS A 64 -16.42 7.03 2.97
CA HIS A 64 -16.43 6.14 1.80
C HIS A 64 -16.73 4.69 2.19
N LEU A 65 -16.29 4.28 3.39
CA LEU A 65 -16.49 2.91 3.88
C LEU A 65 -17.81 2.69 4.62
N ARG A 66 -18.62 3.74 4.82
CA ARG A 66 -19.93 3.67 5.49
C ARG A 66 -20.82 2.53 4.99
N ARG A 67 -20.81 2.26 3.67
CA ARG A 67 -21.60 1.19 3.04
C ARG A 67 -21.23 -0.23 3.51
N TYR A 68 -20.04 -0.42 4.08
CA TYR A 68 -19.59 -1.71 4.59
C TYR A 68 -19.95 -1.91 6.07
N GLY A 69 -20.20 -0.81 6.80
CA GLY A 69 -20.70 -0.81 8.18
C GLY A 69 -19.93 -1.77 9.09
N SER A 70 -20.65 -2.77 9.62
CA SER A 70 -20.09 -3.75 10.55
C SER A 70 -18.97 -4.62 9.98
N ARG A 71 -18.72 -4.59 8.66
CA ARG A 71 -17.57 -5.28 8.04
C ARG A 71 -16.27 -4.50 8.17
N VAL A 72 -16.29 -3.26 8.66
CA VAL A 72 -15.08 -2.47 8.95
C VAL A 72 -14.67 -2.66 10.40
N LEU A 73 -13.45 -3.14 10.63
CA LEU A 73 -12.82 -3.31 11.93
C LEU A 73 -11.67 -2.32 12.10
N LEU A 74 -11.87 -1.31 12.94
CA LEU A 74 -10.84 -0.37 13.35
C LEU A 74 -9.99 -1.02 14.46
N SER A 75 -8.73 -1.31 14.17
CA SER A 75 -7.80 -1.89 15.15
C SER A 75 -6.91 -0.82 15.75
N THR A 76 -7.00 -0.64 17.07
CA THR A 76 -6.21 0.34 17.82
C THR A 76 -5.63 -0.23 19.12
N THR A 77 -4.81 0.54 19.81
CA THR A 77 -4.26 0.13 21.12
C THR A 77 -5.16 0.51 22.28
N THR A 78 -4.95 -0.10 23.45
CA THR A 78 -5.51 0.35 24.73
C THR A 78 -4.74 1.51 25.37
N ARG A 79 -3.75 2.10 24.67
CA ARG A 79 -2.82 3.10 25.22
C ARG A 79 -2.82 4.45 24.47
N GLU A 80 -3.86 4.71 23.68
CA GLU A 80 -4.12 6.04 23.11
C GLU A 80 -4.73 7.00 24.15
N LYS A 81 -4.83 8.27 23.77
CA LYS A 81 -5.39 9.31 24.64
C LYS A 81 -6.92 9.20 24.72
N PRO A 82 -7.56 9.67 25.82
CA PRO A 82 -9.02 9.67 25.94
C PRO A 82 -9.74 10.36 24.77
N GLU A 83 -9.20 11.48 24.27
CA GLU A 83 -9.81 12.21 23.15
C GLU A 83 -9.80 11.38 21.85
N PHE A 84 -8.73 10.61 21.63
CA PHE A 84 -8.65 9.69 20.51
C PHE A 84 -9.75 8.63 20.58
N TYR A 85 -10.04 8.07 21.76
CA TYR A 85 -11.11 7.08 21.89
C TYR A 85 -12.49 7.68 21.69
N ALA A 86 -12.75 8.86 22.27
CA ALA A 86 -14.03 9.54 22.11
C ALA A 86 -14.31 9.83 20.61
N ASP A 87 -13.31 10.32 19.88
CA ASP A 87 -13.44 10.55 18.44
C ASP A 87 -13.60 9.25 17.65
N LEU A 88 -12.87 8.19 18.02
CA LEU A 88 -12.97 6.88 17.35
C LEU A 88 -14.33 6.22 17.58
N ASP A 89 -14.84 6.25 18.81
CA ASP A 89 -16.16 5.73 19.18
C ASP A 89 -17.26 6.48 18.44
N ARG A 90 -17.19 7.82 18.38
CA ARG A 90 -18.14 8.64 17.62
C ARG A 90 -18.19 8.25 16.14
N ILE A 91 -17.03 8.08 15.50
CA ILE A 91 -16.95 7.65 14.09
C ILE A 91 -17.52 6.24 13.92
N ALA A 92 -17.18 5.32 14.83
CA ALA A 92 -17.66 3.95 14.75
C ALA A 92 -19.18 3.86 14.90
N ASP A 93 -19.76 4.64 15.81
CA ASP A 93 -21.20 4.75 15.99
C ASP A 93 -21.88 5.39 14.77
N GLU A 94 -21.30 6.46 14.20
CA GLU A 94 -21.82 7.15 13.02
C GLU A 94 -21.87 6.27 11.78
N TYR A 95 -20.81 5.49 11.54
CA TYR A 95 -20.67 4.67 10.32
C TYR A 95 -20.96 3.18 10.52
N GLY A 96 -21.28 2.76 11.75
CA GLY A 96 -21.56 1.37 12.10
C GLY A 96 -20.33 0.45 12.09
N PHE A 97 -19.14 1.00 12.33
CA PHE A 97 -17.88 0.23 12.33
C PHE A 97 -17.69 -0.52 13.65
N GLN A 98 -16.85 -1.55 13.62
CA GLN A 98 -16.40 -2.27 14.80
C GLN A 98 -15.07 -1.71 15.29
N ILE A 99 -14.82 -1.78 16.61
CA ILE A 99 -13.54 -1.39 17.21
C ILE A 99 -12.92 -2.57 17.94
N LEU A 100 -11.65 -2.86 17.63
CA LEU A 100 -10.79 -3.73 18.40
C LEU A 100 -9.73 -2.91 19.11
N ARG A 101 -9.75 -2.92 20.46
CA ARG A 101 -8.70 -2.33 21.30
C ARG A 101 -7.78 -3.43 21.82
N SER A 102 -6.52 -3.40 21.43
CA SER A 102 -5.53 -4.42 21.80
C SER A 102 -4.47 -3.87 22.74
N ASP A 103 -4.08 -4.63 23.77
CA ASP A 103 -2.94 -4.28 24.62
C ASP A 103 -1.63 -4.62 23.91
N ILE A 104 -1.16 -3.69 23.07
CA ILE A 104 0.10 -3.78 22.36
C ILE A 104 1.05 -2.75 22.97
N PRO A 105 2.27 -3.14 23.39
CA PRO A 105 3.25 -2.19 23.89
C PRO A 105 3.52 -1.08 22.88
N ARG A 106 3.55 0.18 23.33
CA ARG A 106 3.69 1.38 22.48
C ARG A 106 5.09 1.57 21.87
N LYS A 107 5.80 0.48 21.57
CA LYS A 107 7.03 0.55 20.77
C LYS A 107 6.63 0.77 19.32
N ARG A 108 6.76 2.02 18.85
CA ARG A 108 6.35 2.44 17.49
C ARG A 108 6.82 1.50 16.38
N ALA A 109 7.99 0.88 16.54
CA ALA A 109 8.60 -0.03 15.56
C ALA A 109 7.82 -1.34 15.27
N HIS A 110 6.67 -1.58 15.92
CA HIS A 110 5.83 -2.76 15.69
C HIS A 110 4.35 -2.47 15.52
N LEU A 111 3.95 -1.19 15.58
CA LEU A 111 2.58 -0.85 15.93
C LEU A 111 1.58 -1.21 14.82
N CYS A 112 1.82 -0.75 13.60
CA CYS A 112 0.95 -1.03 12.46
C CYS A 112 0.79 -2.54 12.16
N PRO A 113 1.87 -3.33 12.01
CA PRO A 113 1.72 -4.77 11.75
C PRO A 113 1.13 -5.54 12.93
N ALA A 114 1.37 -5.12 14.17
CA ALA A 114 0.76 -5.76 15.34
C ALA A 114 -0.74 -5.51 15.43
N LEU A 115 -1.20 -4.29 15.12
CA LEU A 115 -2.63 -3.96 15.04
C LEU A 115 -3.30 -4.71 13.90
N THR A 116 -2.68 -4.73 12.72
CA THR A 116 -3.18 -5.51 11.57
C THR A 116 -3.33 -6.98 11.94
N LYS A 117 -2.30 -7.56 12.57
CA LYS A 117 -2.34 -8.94 13.06
C LYS A 117 -3.49 -9.15 14.07
N ALA A 118 -3.65 -8.27 15.04
CA ALA A 118 -4.72 -8.38 16.04
C ALA A 118 -6.11 -8.32 15.39
N GLY A 119 -6.33 -7.41 14.43
CA GLY A 119 -7.57 -7.33 13.67
C GLY A 119 -7.84 -8.57 12.83
N VAL A 120 -6.82 -9.10 12.15
CA VAL A 120 -6.90 -10.37 11.42
C VAL A 120 -7.26 -11.53 12.35
N ASP A 121 -6.60 -11.64 13.51
CA ASP A 121 -6.84 -12.71 14.48
C ASP A 121 -8.28 -12.70 15.02
N ALA A 122 -8.82 -11.51 15.27
CA ALA A 122 -10.19 -11.29 15.75
C ALA A 122 -11.26 -11.48 14.67
N THR A 123 -10.87 -11.58 13.39
CA THR A 123 -11.82 -11.76 12.30
C THR A 123 -12.26 -13.22 12.15
N HIS A 124 -13.54 -13.41 11.82
CA HIS A 124 -14.17 -14.73 11.59
C HIS A 124 -14.68 -14.96 10.16
N THR A 125 -14.75 -13.91 9.33
CA THR A 125 -15.13 -14.02 7.91
C THR A 125 -14.11 -14.80 7.10
N ALA A 126 -14.49 -15.34 5.94
CA ALA A 126 -13.59 -16.12 5.09
C ALA A 126 -12.44 -15.29 4.51
N TYR A 127 -12.65 -13.99 4.30
CA TYR A 127 -11.68 -13.09 3.68
C TYR A 127 -11.39 -11.86 4.55
N VAL A 128 -10.13 -11.42 4.55
CA VAL A 128 -9.74 -10.17 5.20
C VAL A 128 -9.03 -9.27 4.19
N MET A 129 -9.46 -8.02 4.15
CA MET A 129 -8.78 -6.93 3.46
C MET A 129 -8.08 -6.03 4.47
N ARG A 130 -6.76 -5.90 4.39
CA ARG A 130 -6.06 -4.80 5.07
C ARG A 130 -6.25 -3.54 4.23
N LEU A 131 -6.58 -2.43 4.87
CA LEU A 131 -6.68 -1.12 4.23
C LEU A 131 -6.07 -0.04 5.13
N ASP A 132 -5.32 0.90 4.56
CA ASP A 132 -4.87 2.07 5.32
C ASP A 132 -6.01 3.05 5.57
N ALA A 133 -5.88 3.85 6.64
CA ALA A 133 -6.91 4.78 7.11
C ALA A 133 -7.21 5.93 6.13
N ASP A 134 -6.32 6.15 5.16
CA ASP A 134 -6.40 7.19 4.13
C ASP A 134 -6.64 6.62 2.72
N THR A 135 -6.98 5.33 2.62
CA THR A 135 -7.08 4.64 1.34
C THR A 135 -8.53 4.29 1.01
N VAL A 136 -8.98 4.67 -0.18
CA VAL A 136 -10.35 4.42 -0.69
C VAL A 136 -10.33 3.53 -1.93
N PRO A 137 -11.22 2.53 -2.04
CA PRO A 137 -11.38 1.77 -3.28
C PRO A 137 -12.07 2.59 -4.39
N GLU A 138 -11.66 2.42 -5.65
CA GLU A 138 -12.40 3.01 -6.78
C GLU A 138 -13.63 2.18 -7.18
N GLY A 139 -13.61 0.88 -6.89
CA GLY A 139 -14.68 -0.06 -7.25
C GLY A 139 -15.39 -0.63 -6.03
N ASP A 140 -16.30 -1.58 -6.29
CA ASP A 140 -17.03 -2.31 -5.25
C ASP A 140 -16.16 -3.41 -4.63
N LEU A 141 -15.99 -3.39 -3.30
CA LEU A 141 -15.22 -4.42 -2.60
C LEU A 141 -15.93 -5.77 -2.60
N ASP A 142 -17.27 -5.80 -2.68
CA ASP A 142 -18.02 -7.06 -2.74
C ASP A 142 -17.69 -7.82 -4.05
N GLU A 143 -17.52 -7.10 -5.15
CA GLU A 143 -17.10 -7.67 -6.44
C GLU A 143 -15.63 -8.10 -6.42
N LEU A 144 -14.75 -7.28 -5.82
CA LEU A 144 -13.34 -7.64 -5.64
C LEU A 144 -13.21 -8.97 -4.89
N VAL A 145 -13.96 -9.12 -3.79
CA VAL A 145 -13.92 -10.34 -2.96
C VAL A 145 -14.51 -11.51 -3.73
N ALA A 146 -15.56 -11.33 -4.54
CA ALA A 146 -16.09 -12.39 -5.40
C ALA A 146 -15.06 -12.88 -6.42
N VAL A 147 -14.34 -11.95 -7.10
CA VAL A 147 -13.27 -12.30 -8.03
C VAL A 147 -12.12 -13.02 -7.33
N PHE A 148 -11.72 -12.54 -6.15
CA PHE A 148 -10.68 -13.18 -5.37
C PHE A 148 -11.09 -14.59 -4.91
N ALA A 149 -12.31 -14.75 -4.42
CA ALA A 149 -12.87 -16.02 -3.96
C ALA A 149 -12.94 -17.07 -5.08
N GLY A 150 -13.28 -16.65 -6.30
CA GLY A 150 -13.28 -17.50 -7.50
C GLY A 150 -11.88 -17.82 -8.07
N SER A 151 -10.81 -17.25 -7.49
CA SER A 151 -9.44 -17.47 -7.94
C SER A 151 -8.70 -18.50 -7.08
N GLU A 152 -7.61 -19.05 -7.63
CA GLU A 152 -6.69 -19.90 -6.88
C GLU A 152 -5.79 -19.11 -5.90
N LEU A 153 -5.95 -17.79 -5.82
CA LEU A 153 -5.11 -16.94 -4.98
C LEU A 153 -5.44 -17.14 -3.50
N ALA A 154 -4.39 -17.15 -2.69
CA ALA A 154 -4.44 -17.16 -1.24
C ALA A 154 -4.26 -15.75 -0.66
N VAL A 155 -3.49 -14.91 -1.38
CA VAL A 155 -3.25 -13.49 -1.08
C VAL A 155 -3.15 -12.74 -2.41
N THR A 156 -3.70 -11.53 -2.45
CA THR A 156 -3.53 -10.63 -3.58
C THR A 156 -3.09 -9.24 -3.13
N SER A 157 -2.09 -8.70 -3.81
CA SER A 157 -1.76 -7.28 -3.73
C SER A 157 -2.71 -6.50 -4.65
N LEU A 158 -3.19 -5.35 -4.19
CA LEU A 158 -4.08 -4.49 -4.96
C LEU A 158 -3.30 -3.33 -5.59
N ARG A 159 -3.85 -2.72 -6.65
CA ARG A 159 -3.21 -1.61 -7.35
C ARG A 159 -3.43 -0.33 -6.56
N THR A 160 -2.38 0.21 -5.96
CA THR A 160 -2.44 1.46 -5.21
C THR A 160 -1.95 2.62 -6.07
N LEU A 161 -2.73 3.69 -6.18
CA LEU A 161 -2.36 4.92 -6.88
C LEU A 161 -2.62 6.13 -5.97
N PRO A 162 -1.94 7.27 -6.18
CA PRO A 162 -2.24 8.49 -5.45
C PRO A 162 -3.70 8.95 -5.66
N SER A 163 -4.33 9.43 -4.59
CA SER A 163 -5.66 10.04 -4.57
C SER A 163 -5.70 11.36 -5.34
N ARG A 164 -4.58 12.09 -5.35
CA ARG A 164 -4.41 13.38 -6.02
C ARG A 164 -3.03 13.53 -6.64
N ALA A 165 -2.94 14.40 -7.64
CA ALA A 165 -1.71 14.73 -8.36
C ALA A 165 -1.62 16.24 -8.66
N GLN A 166 -1.75 17.06 -7.62
CA GLN A 166 -1.82 18.52 -7.75
C GLN A 166 -0.42 19.15 -7.68
N THR A 167 0.39 18.77 -6.69
CA THR A 167 1.74 19.31 -6.52
C THR A 167 2.77 18.56 -7.37
N VAL A 168 3.96 19.17 -7.54
CA VAL A 168 5.07 18.56 -8.29
C VAL A 168 5.44 17.18 -7.73
N VAL A 169 5.56 17.07 -6.40
CA VAL A 169 5.93 15.82 -5.75
C VAL A 169 4.82 14.77 -5.85
N GLU A 170 3.55 15.15 -5.85
CA GLU A 170 2.43 14.22 -6.07
C GLU A 170 2.42 13.67 -7.50
N LYS A 171 2.72 14.52 -8.50
CA LYS A 171 2.85 14.10 -9.91
C LYS A 171 4.01 13.12 -10.11
N LEU A 172 5.16 13.40 -9.49
CA LEU A 172 6.32 12.49 -9.50
C LEU A 172 6.01 11.15 -8.84
N GLN A 173 5.33 11.18 -7.70
CA GLN A 173 4.87 9.97 -7.01
C GLN A 173 3.82 9.21 -7.81
N SER A 174 2.98 9.87 -8.61
CA SER A 174 2.01 9.20 -9.48
C SER A 174 2.71 8.31 -10.51
N ILE A 175 3.77 8.82 -11.14
CA ILE A 175 4.60 8.03 -12.07
C ILE A 175 5.26 6.85 -11.33
N GLU A 176 5.86 7.11 -10.18
CA GLU A 176 6.53 6.06 -9.38
C GLU A 176 5.57 4.96 -8.94
N TYR A 177 4.38 5.32 -8.42
CA TYR A 177 3.37 4.37 -8.01
C TYR A 177 2.89 3.55 -9.20
N GLU A 178 2.66 4.16 -10.36
CA GLU A 178 2.30 3.40 -11.56
C GLU A 178 3.35 2.37 -11.97
N ILE A 179 4.64 2.76 -12.00
CA ILE A 179 5.75 1.82 -12.26
C ILE A 179 5.73 0.70 -11.21
N SER A 180 5.64 1.05 -9.93
CA SER A 180 5.66 0.12 -8.81
C SER A 180 4.50 -0.87 -8.86
N MET A 181 3.30 -0.40 -9.20
CA MET A 181 2.12 -1.24 -9.31
C MET A 181 2.17 -2.14 -10.53
N ASP A 182 2.66 -1.63 -11.68
CA ASP A 182 2.82 -2.45 -12.88
C ASP A 182 3.80 -3.61 -12.58
N MET A 183 4.91 -3.36 -11.90
CA MET A 183 5.87 -4.42 -11.54
C MET A 183 5.27 -5.57 -10.70
N ARG A 184 4.14 -5.37 -10.01
CA ARG A 184 3.51 -6.42 -9.19
C ARG A 184 2.89 -7.56 -10.00
N PHE A 185 2.71 -7.39 -11.31
CA PHE A 185 2.35 -8.52 -12.17
C PHE A 185 3.45 -9.59 -12.21
N ASP A 186 4.72 -9.19 -12.11
CA ASP A 186 5.87 -10.12 -12.04
C ASP A 186 6.32 -10.35 -10.58
N PHE A 187 6.19 -9.33 -9.73
CA PHE A 187 6.66 -9.33 -8.33
C PHE A 187 5.51 -9.23 -7.33
N SER A 188 4.51 -10.11 -7.45
CA SER A 188 3.27 -10.06 -6.67
C SER A 188 3.44 -10.16 -5.14
N TRP A 189 4.61 -10.60 -4.66
CA TRP A 189 4.94 -10.62 -3.22
C TRP A 189 5.27 -9.23 -2.66
N LEU A 190 5.41 -8.21 -3.49
CA LEU A 190 5.56 -6.81 -3.07
C LEU A 190 4.18 -6.25 -2.71
N THR A 191 3.51 -6.87 -1.75
CA THR A 191 2.18 -6.47 -1.25
C THR A 191 2.17 -5.00 -0.81
N SER A 192 1.04 -4.33 -0.97
CA SER A 192 0.90 -2.89 -0.69
C SER A 192 0.60 -2.63 0.77
N GLY A 193 1.29 -1.64 1.34
CA GLY A 193 0.88 -0.95 2.56
C GLY A 193 -0.59 -0.52 2.47
N ALA A 194 -0.93 0.29 1.47
CA ALA A 194 -2.28 0.84 1.32
C ALA A 194 -3.40 -0.20 1.28
N GLY A 195 -3.14 -1.41 0.76
CA GLY A 195 -4.08 -2.51 0.90
C GLY A 195 -3.72 -3.80 0.18
N PHE A 196 -4.17 -4.91 0.76
CA PHE A 196 -4.12 -6.25 0.20
C PHE A 196 -5.29 -7.09 0.74
N LEU A 197 -5.68 -8.10 -0.02
CA LEU A 197 -6.77 -9.01 0.32
C LEU A 197 -6.24 -10.44 0.42
N GLY A 198 -6.78 -11.24 1.33
CA GLY A 198 -6.50 -12.67 1.30
C GLY A 198 -7.46 -13.49 2.14
N ARG A 199 -7.27 -14.81 2.07
CA ARG A 199 -8.03 -15.78 2.88
C ARG A 199 -7.67 -15.59 4.35
N THR A 200 -8.65 -15.46 5.23
CA THR A 200 -8.43 -15.17 6.65
C THR A 200 -7.50 -16.19 7.32
N SER A 201 -7.67 -17.48 7.03
CA SER A 201 -6.80 -18.56 7.55
C SER A 201 -5.34 -18.42 7.12
N VAL A 202 -5.10 -17.96 5.88
CA VAL A 202 -3.76 -17.72 5.34
C VAL A 202 -3.15 -16.48 5.99
N LEU A 203 -3.92 -15.39 6.10
CA LEU A 203 -3.47 -14.16 6.74
C LEU A 203 -3.05 -14.40 8.19
N LYS A 204 -3.85 -15.14 8.98
CA LYS A 204 -3.49 -15.57 10.34
C LYS A 204 -2.16 -16.34 10.33
N THR A 205 -2.04 -17.35 9.46
CA THR A 205 -0.83 -18.19 9.36
C THR A 205 0.42 -17.36 9.07
N VAL A 206 0.35 -16.45 8.10
CA VAL A 206 1.48 -15.59 7.69
C VAL A 206 1.84 -14.60 8.81
N PHE A 207 0.85 -13.90 9.38
CA PHE A 207 1.09 -12.94 10.47
C PHE A 207 1.66 -13.60 11.74
N HIS A 208 1.34 -14.85 12.02
CA HIS A 208 1.94 -15.59 13.13
C HIS A 208 3.44 -15.91 12.94
N SER A 209 3.96 -15.82 11.71
CA SER A 209 5.41 -15.90 11.43
C SER A 209 6.05 -14.54 11.12
N HIS A 210 5.25 -13.48 11.03
CA HIS A 210 5.70 -12.13 10.75
C HIS A 210 6.53 -11.58 11.91
N THR A 211 7.63 -10.89 11.61
CA THR A 211 8.54 -10.30 12.61
C THR A 211 7.94 -9.09 13.32
N LEU A 212 6.85 -8.55 12.77
CA LEU A 212 6.19 -7.30 13.17
C LEU A 212 7.15 -6.10 13.08
N PHE A 213 8.21 -6.18 12.28
CA PHE A 213 9.08 -5.04 12.04
C PHE A 213 8.36 -4.04 11.12
N ASP A 214 8.11 -2.84 11.63
CA ASP A 214 7.20 -1.85 11.01
C ASP A 214 7.68 -1.31 9.66
N SER A 215 9.00 -1.21 9.40
CA SER A 215 9.46 -0.77 8.07
C SER A 215 9.50 -1.92 7.06
N GLY A 216 8.65 -1.84 6.05
CA GLY A 216 8.51 -2.86 4.99
C GLY A 216 7.77 -4.11 5.48
N GLU A 217 6.84 -3.94 6.41
CA GLU A 217 5.97 -4.98 6.95
C GLU A 217 5.06 -5.59 5.86
N ASP A 218 4.56 -4.76 4.96
CA ASP A 218 3.76 -5.17 3.82
C ASP A 218 4.53 -6.12 2.90
N VAL A 219 5.76 -5.78 2.51
CA VAL A 219 6.63 -6.62 1.67
C VAL A 219 7.04 -7.91 2.39
N GLU A 220 7.25 -7.85 3.71
CA GLU A 220 7.53 -9.05 4.49
C GLU A 220 6.37 -10.04 4.44
N PHE A 221 5.14 -9.56 4.60
CA PHE A 221 3.94 -10.38 4.53
C PHE A 221 3.89 -11.16 3.21
N GLY A 222 4.02 -10.48 2.07
CA GLY A 222 3.98 -11.14 0.76
C GLY A 222 5.14 -12.11 0.53
N LYS A 223 6.36 -11.79 1.01
CA LYS A 223 7.50 -12.71 0.96
C LYS A 223 7.27 -13.96 1.82
N LEU A 224 6.77 -13.79 3.04
CA LEU A 224 6.44 -14.91 3.92
C LEU A 224 5.36 -15.81 3.31
N ALA A 225 4.31 -15.23 2.73
CA ALA A 225 3.28 -15.98 2.05
C ALA A 225 3.86 -16.86 0.91
N LYS A 226 4.72 -16.29 0.05
CA LYS A 226 5.43 -17.07 -0.99
C LYS A 226 6.37 -18.12 -0.40
N LEU A 227 7.09 -17.81 0.68
CA LEU A 227 7.98 -18.76 1.35
C LEU A 227 7.24 -19.94 1.98
N MET A 228 6.00 -19.72 2.42
CA MET A 228 5.07 -20.74 2.91
C MET A 228 4.34 -21.47 1.77
N ARG A 229 4.68 -21.17 0.51
CA ARG A 229 4.11 -21.76 -0.71
C ARG A 229 2.64 -21.41 -0.96
N PHE A 230 2.15 -20.31 -0.39
CA PHE A 230 0.84 -19.77 -0.77
C PHE A 230 0.88 -19.09 -2.13
N THR A 231 -0.23 -19.16 -2.85
CA THR A 231 -0.46 -18.50 -4.14
C THR A 231 -0.67 -17.00 -3.92
N VAL A 232 0.39 -16.21 -4.11
CA VAL A 232 0.32 -14.74 -4.06
C VAL A 232 0.20 -14.16 -5.48
N GLY A 233 -0.80 -13.33 -5.72
CA GLY A 233 -1.08 -12.68 -7.01
C GLY A 233 -1.23 -11.16 -6.92
N HIS A 234 -1.54 -10.53 -8.05
CA HIS A 234 -1.88 -9.13 -8.14
C HIS A 234 -3.20 -8.98 -8.90
N ILE A 235 -4.18 -8.32 -8.29
CA ILE A 235 -5.43 -7.94 -8.96
C ILE A 235 -5.38 -6.43 -9.20
N PRO A 236 -5.57 -5.95 -10.45
CA PRO A 236 -5.45 -4.55 -10.81
C PRO A 236 -6.65 -3.69 -10.37
N PHE A 237 -7.30 -4.06 -9.26
CA PHE A 237 -8.32 -3.26 -8.61
C PHE A 237 -7.68 -2.05 -7.94
N VAL A 238 -8.18 -0.86 -8.25
CA VAL A 238 -7.53 0.40 -7.86
C VAL A 238 -7.97 0.83 -6.47
N LEU A 239 -6.97 1.10 -5.63
CA LEU A 239 -7.07 1.80 -4.36
C LEU A 239 -6.39 3.16 -4.49
N ARG A 240 -7.08 4.22 -4.09
CA ARG A 240 -6.55 5.58 -4.02
C ARG A 240 -6.10 5.90 -2.61
N THR A 241 -4.84 6.29 -2.44
CA THR A 241 -4.24 6.59 -1.14
C THR A 241 -3.65 7.99 -1.14
N ASP A 242 -3.63 8.64 0.01
CA ASP A 242 -2.97 9.92 0.17
C ASP A 242 -1.45 9.75 0.11
N VAL A 243 -0.81 10.66 -0.63
CA VAL A 243 0.65 10.71 -0.74
C VAL A 243 1.17 12.03 -0.19
N PRO A 244 2.44 12.09 0.25
CA PRO A 244 3.06 13.34 0.64
C PRO A 244 2.90 14.46 -0.38
N ASP A 245 2.31 15.57 0.07
CA ASP A 245 2.08 16.79 -0.73
C ASP A 245 3.32 17.69 -0.88
N THR A 246 4.36 17.43 -0.09
CA THR A 246 5.58 18.26 0.04
C THR A 246 6.83 17.39 0.00
N PHE A 247 7.91 17.92 -0.58
CA PHE A 247 9.20 17.21 -0.63
C PHE A 247 9.73 16.82 0.75
N ALA A 248 9.50 17.64 1.79
CA ALA A 248 9.94 17.32 3.15
C ALA A 248 9.18 16.12 3.76
N LYS A 249 7.86 16.00 3.52
CA LYS A 249 7.09 14.82 3.94
C LYS A 249 7.50 13.59 3.10
N TRP A 250 7.63 13.76 1.79
CA TRP A 250 8.09 12.73 0.87
C TRP A 250 9.44 12.16 1.30
N PHE A 251 10.45 13.00 1.48
CA PHE A 251 11.81 12.59 1.83
C PHE A 251 11.84 11.77 3.12
N ARG A 252 11.10 12.20 4.15
CA ARG A 252 10.98 11.45 5.41
C ARG A 252 10.32 10.08 5.22
N GLN A 253 9.27 10.01 4.40
CA GLN A 253 8.60 8.75 4.09
C GLN A 253 9.54 7.80 3.36
N ARG A 254 10.25 8.28 2.33
CA ARG A 254 11.17 7.45 1.53
C ARG A 254 12.35 6.91 2.30
N ILE A 255 12.90 7.67 3.25
CA ILE A 255 13.94 7.15 4.15
C ILE A 255 13.42 5.95 4.97
N VAL A 256 12.17 5.97 5.42
CA VAL A 256 11.57 4.84 6.16
C VAL A 256 11.33 3.65 5.24
N TRP A 257 10.84 3.88 4.02
CA TRP A 257 10.64 2.82 3.03
C TRP A 257 11.98 2.18 2.64
N GLU A 258 13.01 2.97 2.41
CA GLU A 258 14.36 2.48 2.12
C GLU A 258 14.99 1.74 3.30
N ALA A 259 14.66 2.10 4.55
CA ALA A 259 15.07 1.30 5.71
C ALA A 259 14.43 -0.10 5.69
N GLY A 260 13.15 -0.19 5.31
CA GLY A 260 12.47 -1.47 5.09
C GLY A 260 13.07 -2.25 3.91
N ASN A 261 13.36 -1.56 2.80
CA ASN A 261 13.98 -2.16 1.63
C ASN A 261 15.38 -2.71 1.99
N PHE A 262 16.24 -1.97 2.69
CA PHE A 262 17.56 -2.46 3.13
C PHE A 262 17.45 -3.74 3.99
N ARG A 263 16.51 -3.77 4.93
CA ARG A 263 16.22 -4.98 5.73
C ARG A 263 15.87 -6.17 4.85
N HIS A 264 15.11 -5.94 3.79
CA HIS A 264 14.69 -6.98 2.86
C HIS A 264 15.79 -7.41 1.90
N GLN A 265 16.56 -6.46 1.36
CA GLN A 265 17.52 -6.70 0.29
C GLN A 265 18.89 -7.14 0.79
N ILE A 266 19.30 -6.71 1.99
CA ILE A 266 20.62 -7.00 2.54
C ILE A 266 20.51 -7.89 3.77
N VAL A 267 19.64 -7.59 4.73
CA VAL A 267 19.60 -8.37 5.98
C VAL A 267 18.95 -9.73 5.77
N ASN A 268 17.97 -9.81 4.86
CA ASN A 268 17.19 -11.03 4.58
C ASN A 268 17.38 -11.56 3.16
N PHE A 269 18.47 -11.20 2.46
CA PHE A 269 18.69 -11.58 1.05
C PHE A 269 18.62 -13.11 0.82
N TYR A 270 19.21 -13.87 1.75
CA TYR A 270 19.32 -15.33 1.72
C TYR A 270 17.97 -16.05 1.90
N ARG A 271 16.94 -15.35 2.40
CA ARG A 271 15.61 -15.95 2.59
C ARG A 271 14.83 -16.03 1.29
N TYR A 272 14.84 -14.96 0.51
CA TYR A 272 13.95 -14.86 -0.65
C TYR A 272 14.64 -14.36 -1.91
N ASN A 273 15.40 -13.26 -1.83
CA ASN A 273 15.82 -12.55 -3.04
C ASN A 273 16.78 -13.36 -3.90
N TRP A 274 17.71 -14.11 -3.31
CA TRP A 274 18.68 -14.92 -4.07
C TRP A 274 18.03 -15.95 -5.01
N ARG A 275 16.78 -16.35 -4.74
CA ARG A 275 15.97 -17.25 -5.60
C ARG A 275 15.40 -16.54 -6.83
N ARG A 276 15.61 -15.22 -6.95
CA ARG A 276 15.16 -14.34 -8.02
C ARG A 276 16.37 -13.57 -8.56
N PRO A 277 17.20 -14.19 -9.43
CA PRO A 277 18.53 -13.67 -9.76
C PRO A 277 18.55 -12.22 -10.24
N THR A 278 17.63 -11.83 -11.13
CA THR A 278 17.52 -10.44 -11.63
C THR A 278 17.16 -9.45 -10.53
N TYR A 279 16.16 -9.79 -9.70
CA TYR A 279 15.74 -8.99 -8.56
C TYR A 279 16.86 -8.86 -7.52
N PHE A 280 17.58 -9.94 -7.23
CA PHE A 280 18.73 -9.95 -6.33
C PHE A 280 19.90 -9.11 -6.86
N LEU A 281 20.29 -9.32 -8.13
CA LEU A 281 21.37 -8.57 -8.76
C LEU A 281 21.09 -7.07 -8.69
N TYR A 282 19.88 -6.66 -9.07
CA TYR A 282 19.53 -5.25 -9.03
C TYR A 282 19.46 -4.69 -7.60
N TYR A 283 18.53 -5.21 -6.79
CA TYR A 283 18.24 -4.57 -5.51
C TYR A 283 19.33 -4.84 -4.47
N THR A 284 19.95 -6.01 -4.43
CA THR A 284 21.00 -6.31 -3.45
C THR A 284 22.35 -5.78 -3.91
N VAL A 285 22.79 -6.16 -5.12
CA VAL A 285 24.16 -5.85 -5.57
C VAL A 285 24.26 -4.42 -6.08
N ILE A 286 23.50 -4.06 -7.12
CA ILE A 286 23.63 -2.75 -7.78
C ILE A 286 23.15 -1.62 -6.87
N LEU A 287 21.98 -1.78 -6.23
CA LEU A 287 21.40 -0.73 -5.41
C LEU A 287 22.13 -0.57 -4.07
N TYR A 288 22.38 -1.65 -3.32
CA TYR A 288 22.99 -1.50 -1.99
C TYR A 288 24.50 -1.72 -1.97
N LEU A 289 25.01 -2.88 -2.41
CA LEU A 289 26.44 -3.20 -2.27
C LEU A 289 27.33 -2.27 -3.10
N MET A 290 26.88 -1.84 -4.29
CA MET A 290 27.60 -0.91 -5.14
C MET A 290 27.37 0.57 -4.78
N THR A 291 26.64 0.91 -3.70
CA THR A 291 26.42 2.31 -3.29
C THR A 291 27.72 3.13 -3.17
N PRO A 292 28.79 2.65 -2.50
CA PRO A 292 30.05 3.40 -2.43
C PRO A 292 30.67 3.65 -3.81
N LEU A 293 30.63 2.64 -4.69
CA LEU A 293 31.16 2.75 -6.04
C LEU A 293 30.35 3.73 -6.90
N ARG A 294 29.03 3.77 -6.75
CA ARG A 294 28.17 4.75 -7.45
C ARG A 294 28.49 6.18 -7.03
N TRP A 295 28.68 6.42 -5.74
CA TRP A 295 29.13 7.73 -5.24
C TRP A 295 30.52 8.10 -5.74
N TYR A 296 31.46 7.16 -5.71
CA TYR A 296 32.80 7.36 -6.26
C TYR A 296 32.74 7.73 -7.76
N ALA A 297 31.97 6.98 -8.55
CA ALA A 297 31.79 7.24 -9.98
C ALA A 297 31.12 8.60 -10.24
N ALA A 298 30.10 8.97 -9.45
CA ALA A 298 29.44 10.26 -9.58
C ALA A 298 30.38 11.45 -9.31
N VAL A 299 31.36 11.29 -8.42
CA VAL A 299 32.35 12.33 -8.10
C VAL A 299 33.49 12.36 -9.13
N LYS A 300 33.98 11.19 -9.57
CA LYS A 300 35.15 11.10 -10.46
C LYS A 300 34.83 11.25 -11.93
N SER A 301 33.63 10.84 -12.34
CA SER A 301 33.19 10.83 -13.73
C SER A 301 31.71 11.23 -13.83
N PRO A 302 31.37 12.48 -13.46
CA PRO A 302 29.99 12.97 -13.47
C PRO A 302 29.33 12.93 -14.87
N GLU A 303 30.11 12.90 -15.95
CA GLU A 303 29.62 12.75 -17.32
C GLU A 303 28.81 11.46 -17.53
N TYR A 304 29.17 10.36 -16.86
CA TYR A 304 28.38 9.13 -16.92
C TYR A 304 27.03 9.28 -16.26
N LEU A 305 26.94 10.12 -15.23
CA LEU A 305 25.68 10.40 -14.58
C LEU A 305 24.71 11.09 -15.54
N LEU A 306 25.20 12.03 -16.36
CA LEU A 306 24.39 12.69 -17.38
C LEU A 306 23.89 11.72 -18.45
N VAL A 307 24.75 10.78 -18.89
CA VAL A 307 24.35 9.73 -19.83
C VAL A 307 23.27 8.81 -19.23
N ILE A 308 23.44 8.37 -17.98
CA ILE A 308 22.44 7.55 -17.28
C ILE A 308 21.12 8.32 -17.12
N ILE A 309 21.18 9.58 -16.69
CA ILE A 309 20.00 10.45 -16.55
C ILE A 309 19.30 10.59 -17.90
N GLY A 310 20.03 10.86 -18.98
CA GLY A 310 19.48 11.01 -20.33
C GLY A 310 18.83 9.72 -20.84
N ALA A 311 19.48 8.57 -20.63
CA ALA A 311 18.93 7.27 -21.00
C ALA A 311 17.65 6.93 -20.20
N TYR A 312 17.69 7.12 -18.88
CA TYR A 312 16.55 6.90 -18.00
C TYR A 312 15.39 7.86 -18.31
N TRP A 313 15.71 9.12 -18.63
CA TRP A 313 14.75 10.11 -19.11
C TRP A 313 14.07 9.68 -20.40
N LEU A 314 14.85 9.38 -21.44
CA LEU A 314 14.31 8.95 -22.73
C LEU A 314 13.39 7.74 -22.55
N PHE A 315 13.81 6.78 -21.75
CA PHE A 315 13.02 5.59 -21.49
C PHE A 315 11.70 5.89 -20.77
N THR A 316 11.77 6.59 -19.64
CA THR A 316 10.58 6.95 -18.86
C THR A 316 9.63 7.81 -19.69
N TYR A 317 10.17 8.71 -20.52
CA TYR A 317 9.41 9.48 -21.47
C TYR A 317 8.70 8.60 -22.51
N VAL A 318 9.41 7.67 -23.17
CA VAL A 318 8.81 6.75 -24.15
C VAL A 318 7.72 5.87 -23.52
N MET A 319 7.97 5.33 -22.33
CA MET A 319 7.00 4.51 -21.63
C MET A 319 5.77 5.32 -21.25
N PHE A 320 5.94 6.51 -20.69
CA PHE A 320 4.85 7.32 -20.17
C PHE A 320 4.39 8.40 -21.15
N TRP A 321 4.74 8.27 -22.44
CA TRP A 321 4.52 9.33 -23.44
C TRP A 321 3.03 9.72 -23.55
N ARG A 322 2.13 8.75 -23.35
CA ARG A 322 0.67 8.97 -23.37
C ARG A 322 0.17 9.86 -22.24
N GLN A 323 0.88 9.94 -21.11
CA GLN A 323 0.48 10.80 -19.99
C GLN A 323 0.78 12.28 -20.24
N ARG A 324 1.71 12.58 -21.15
CA ARG A 324 2.13 13.95 -21.52
C ARG A 324 2.35 14.88 -20.32
N SER A 325 2.86 14.33 -19.22
CA SER A 325 3.12 15.08 -17.99
C SER A 325 4.50 15.69 -18.02
N TRP A 326 4.59 16.99 -17.75
CA TRP A 326 5.89 17.67 -17.59
C TRP A 326 6.73 17.09 -16.45
N ALA A 327 6.09 16.41 -15.48
CA ALA A 327 6.80 15.74 -14.39
C ALA A 327 7.76 14.64 -14.89
N LEU A 328 7.55 14.11 -16.10
CA LEU A 328 8.48 13.18 -16.75
C LEU A 328 9.86 13.80 -17.00
N LEU A 329 9.94 15.13 -17.15
CA LEU A 329 11.21 15.84 -17.27
C LEU A 329 12.01 15.81 -15.95
N LEU A 330 11.31 15.87 -14.81
CA LEU A 330 11.94 15.88 -13.48
C LEU A 330 12.12 14.48 -12.88
N PHE A 331 11.42 13.48 -13.40
CA PHE A 331 11.42 12.12 -12.86
C PHE A 331 12.80 11.44 -12.77
N PRO A 332 13.74 11.64 -13.72
CA PRO A 332 15.10 11.13 -13.59
C PRO A 332 15.87 11.74 -12.41
N ILE A 333 15.71 13.04 -12.17
CA ILE A 333 16.34 13.73 -11.04
C ILE A 333 15.74 13.23 -9.73
N TYR A 334 14.42 13.08 -9.69
CA TYR A 334 13.71 12.47 -8.56
C TYR A 334 14.21 11.06 -8.25
N SER A 335 14.35 10.22 -9.26
CA SER A 335 14.86 8.84 -9.13
C SER A 335 16.33 8.82 -8.69
N LEU A 336 17.14 9.73 -9.22
CA LEU A 336 18.54 9.88 -8.84
C LEU A 336 18.70 10.24 -7.37
N VAL A 337 17.91 11.18 -6.85
CA VAL A 337 17.90 11.52 -5.42
C VAL A 337 17.54 10.29 -4.58
N SER A 338 16.53 9.50 -4.99
CA SER A 338 16.17 8.26 -4.30
C SER A 338 17.34 7.29 -4.22
N VAL A 339 18.03 7.09 -5.34
CA VAL A 339 19.09 6.09 -5.46
C VAL A 339 20.41 6.53 -4.81
N MET A 340 20.78 7.80 -4.94
CA MET A 340 22.06 8.31 -4.45
C MET A 340 21.96 8.77 -3.00
N VAL A 341 20.90 9.49 -2.62
CA VAL A 341 20.78 10.15 -1.32
C VAL A 341 19.90 9.36 -0.36
N ILE A 342 18.71 8.92 -0.79
CA ILE A 342 17.76 8.26 0.12
C ILE A 342 18.26 6.86 0.50
N THR A 343 18.82 6.09 -0.43
CA THR A 343 19.37 4.76 -0.14
C THR A 343 20.34 4.74 1.04
N PRO A 344 21.45 5.52 1.09
CA PRO A 344 22.35 5.51 2.25
C PRO A 344 21.68 6.02 3.54
N LEU A 345 20.79 7.01 3.45
CA LEU A 345 20.02 7.47 4.61
C LEU A 345 19.05 6.40 5.14
N GLY A 346 18.50 5.57 4.25
CA GLY A 346 17.67 4.41 4.58
C GLY A 346 18.46 3.34 5.33
N ILE A 347 19.71 3.06 4.92
CA ILE A 347 20.63 2.17 5.65
C ILE A 347 20.82 2.68 7.09
N TRP A 348 21.19 3.95 7.24
CA TRP A 348 21.38 4.56 8.56
C TRP A 348 20.10 4.52 9.40
N LYS A 349 18.95 4.84 8.79
CA LYS A 349 17.65 4.79 9.46
C LYS A 349 17.33 3.36 9.93
N TYR A 350 17.58 2.36 9.11
CA TYR A 350 17.41 0.96 9.49
C TYR A 350 18.26 0.60 10.72
N LEU A 351 19.55 0.93 10.70
CA LEU A 351 20.45 0.66 11.84
C LEU A 351 19.93 1.30 13.13
N ARG A 352 19.45 2.54 13.04
CA ARG A 352 18.83 3.25 14.18
C ARG A 352 17.57 2.56 14.67
N ILE A 353 16.68 2.13 13.77
CA ILE A 353 15.45 1.40 14.13
C ILE A 353 15.82 0.07 14.79
N ALA A 354 16.74 -0.70 14.21
CA ALA A 354 17.16 -1.99 14.73
C ALA A 354 17.79 -1.89 16.12
N ALA A 355 18.63 -0.86 16.35
CA ALA A 355 19.22 -0.58 17.66
C ALA A 355 18.15 -0.18 18.69
N THR A 356 17.23 0.72 18.32
CA THR A 356 16.15 1.18 19.22
C THR A 356 15.18 0.05 19.56
N ALA A 357 14.82 -0.78 18.58
CA ALA A 357 13.93 -1.91 18.76
C ALA A 357 14.61 -3.12 19.42
N ARG A 358 15.96 -3.12 19.50
CA ARG A 358 16.79 -4.27 19.90
C ARG A 358 16.46 -5.53 19.09
N MET A 359 16.19 -5.35 17.80
CA MET A 359 15.80 -6.43 16.89
C MET A 359 16.27 -6.13 15.47
N VAL A 360 16.85 -7.13 14.81
CA VAL A 360 17.37 -7.05 13.44
C VAL A 360 16.28 -7.27 12.39
N GLY A 361 15.10 -7.76 12.78
CA GLY A 361 14.00 -8.04 11.84
C GLY A 361 14.35 -9.17 10.84
N ARG A 362 15.05 -10.20 11.34
CA ARG A 362 15.37 -11.42 10.58
C ARG A 362 14.11 -12.26 10.38
N ILE A 363 13.75 -12.49 9.12
CA ILE A 363 12.61 -13.31 8.73
C ILE A 363 12.93 -14.77 9.06
N SER A 364 12.01 -15.45 9.75
CA SER A 364 12.10 -16.86 10.05
C SER A 364 10.75 -17.54 9.86
N ILE A 365 10.73 -18.65 9.13
CA ILE A 365 9.54 -19.48 8.99
C ILE A 365 9.47 -20.36 10.24
N ARG A 366 8.65 -19.96 11.21
CA ARG A 366 8.35 -20.80 12.35
C ARG A 366 7.36 -21.87 11.88
N ARG A 367 7.82 -23.10 11.63
CA ARG A 367 6.91 -24.26 11.51
C ARG A 367 6.27 -24.53 12.87
N ARG A 368 5.26 -23.75 13.25
CA ARG A 368 4.42 -24.11 14.40
C ARG A 368 3.31 -25.02 13.91
N ARG A 369 3.25 -26.25 14.44
CA ARG A 369 2.01 -27.03 14.50
C ARG A 369 0.98 -26.14 15.20
N HIS A 370 -0.15 -25.87 14.54
CA HIS A 370 -1.22 -25.04 15.08
C HIS A 370 -1.76 -25.65 16.39
N ARG A 371 -1.31 -25.12 17.54
CA ARG A 371 -2.07 -25.11 18.80
C ARG A 371 -2.51 -23.67 18.99
N GLN A 372 -3.79 -23.40 18.74
CA GLN A 372 -4.37 -22.09 19.01
C GLN A 372 -4.32 -21.85 20.52
N ALA A 373 -3.61 -20.80 20.95
CA ALA A 373 -3.76 -20.27 22.29
C ALA A 373 -4.82 -19.15 22.24
N PRO A 374 -5.70 -19.02 23.24
CA PRO A 374 -6.72 -17.99 23.25
C PRO A 374 -6.07 -16.60 23.38
N VAL A 375 -6.37 -15.73 22.42
CA VAL A 375 -6.11 -14.28 22.54
C VAL A 375 -7.28 -13.70 23.32
N HIS A 376 -7.04 -13.17 24.51
CA HIS A 376 -8.04 -12.37 25.25
C HIS A 376 -8.20 -11.00 24.58
N ALA A 377 -8.88 -10.97 23.44
CA ALA A 377 -9.30 -9.75 22.76
C ALA A 377 -10.77 -9.47 23.09
N ARG A 378 -11.08 -8.30 23.64
CA ARG A 378 -12.46 -7.85 23.84
C ARG A 378 -12.90 -7.10 22.59
N VAL A 379 -13.64 -7.77 21.71
CA VAL A 379 -14.35 -7.12 20.62
C VAL A 379 -15.54 -6.40 21.24
N ILE A 380 -15.59 -5.08 21.09
CA ILE A 380 -16.76 -4.28 21.51
C ILE A 380 -17.57 -4.08 20.24
N ALA A 381 -18.65 -4.85 20.11
CA ALA A 381 -19.66 -4.56 19.10
C ALA A 381 -20.30 -3.19 19.43
N PRO A 382 -20.59 -2.34 18.43
CA PRO A 382 -21.34 -1.12 18.68
C PRO A 382 -22.65 -1.49 19.39
N ALA A 383 -22.97 -0.78 20.46
CA ALA A 383 -24.16 -1.03 21.24
C ALA A 383 -25.37 -0.91 20.30
N ARG A 384 -26.00 -2.05 20.00
CA ARG A 384 -27.22 -2.10 19.21
C ARG A 384 -28.26 -1.34 20.02
N ARG A 385 -28.51 -0.06 19.69
CA ARG A 385 -29.61 0.69 20.27
C ARG A 385 -30.86 -0.10 19.95
N ILE A 386 -31.43 -0.73 20.98
CA ILE A 386 -32.80 -1.20 20.97
C ILE A 386 -33.61 0.04 20.59
N ARG A 387 -34.27 -0.04 19.44
CA ARG A 387 -35.22 0.96 18.98
C ARG A 387 -36.39 0.87 19.96
N THR A 388 -36.32 1.58 21.08
CA THR A 388 -37.48 1.81 21.93
C THR A 388 -38.43 2.69 21.16
N GLU A 389 -39.65 2.19 21.04
CA GLU A 389 -40.80 2.83 20.44
C GLU A 389 -41.02 4.25 20.99
N SER A 390 -41.48 5.13 20.09
CA SER A 390 -42.22 6.37 20.37
C SER A 390 -41.77 7.19 21.59
N ALA A 391 -40.73 7.99 21.42
CA ALA A 391 -40.63 9.25 22.15
C ALA A 391 -41.26 10.34 21.29
N GLU A 392 -42.36 10.93 21.76
CA GLU A 392 -42.93 12.14 21.16
C GLU A 392 -41.86 13.25 21.08
N PRO A 393 -41.90 14.12 20.06
CA PRO A 393 -40.96 15.22 19.95
C PRO A 393 -41.11 16.15 21.15
N SER A 394 -40.01 16.56 21.77
CA SER A 394 -40.04 17.55 22.85
C SER A 394 -40.65 18.87 22.35
N ASP A 395 -41.32 19.59 23.24
CA ASP A 395 -42.00 20.86 22.94
C ASP A 395 -41.07 21.90 22.28
N ALA A 396 -39.76 21.84 22.57
CA ALA A 396 -38.73 22.66 21.92
C ALA A 396 -38.61 22.44 20.40
N LEU A 397 -38.93 21.24 19.89
CA LEU A 397 -38.94 20.94 18.46
C LEU A 397 -40.24 21.40 17.79
N ARG A 398 -41.36 21.44 18.53
CA ARG A 398 -42.64 22.01 18.05
C ARG A 398 -42.53 23.54 17.90
N ASP A 399 -41.88 24.21 18.84
CA ASP A 399 -41.66 25.66 18.80
C ASP A 399 -40.68 26.09 17.70
N ALA A 400 -39.72 25.23 17.35
CA ALA A 400 -38.80 25.46 16.24
C ALA A 400 -39.45 25.25 14.85
N MET A 401 -40.52 24.46 14.76
CA MET A 401 -41.28 24.26 13.52
C MET A 401 -42.40 25.29 13.32
N ALA A 402 -42.87 25.94 14.39
CA ALA A 402 -43.88 27.00 14.33
C ALA A 402 -43.32 28.37 13.88
N ASN A 403 -42.03 28.63 14.14
CA ASN A 403 -41.38 29.90 13.80
C ASN A 403 -40.54 29.76 12.53
N GLY A 404 -41.21 29.93 11.39
CA GLY A 404 -40.61 29.93 10.07
C GLY A 404 -39.42 30.88 9.94
N ALA A 405 -38.24 30.32 9.67
CA ALA A 405 -37.07 31.06 9.23
C ALA A 405 -36.77 30.71 7.76
N ASN A 406 -36.79 31.75 6.93
CA ASN A 406 -36.54 31.78 5.50
C ASN A 406 -35.36 30.89 5.05
N VAL A 407 -35.64 29.90 4.21
CA VAL A 407 -34.64 29.20 3.40
C VAL A 407 -34.65 29.82 2.01
N PRO A 408 -33.53 30.38 1.51
CA PRO A 408 -33.46 30.90 0.14
C PRO A 408 -33.47 29.76 -0.88
N PRO A 409 -33.98 30.00 -2.10
CA PRO A 409 -34.22 28.94 -3.08
C PRO A 409 -32.90 28.36 -3.62
N VAL A 410 -32.83 27.02 -3.64
CA VAL A 410 -31.76 26.27 -4.29
C VAL A 410 -31.94 26.32 -5.80
N ASP A 411 -30.96 26.94 -6.46
CA ASP A 411 -30.82 27.03 -7.91
C ASP A 411 -30.65 25.64 -8.54
N ARG A 412 -31.61 25.24 -9.38
CA ARG A 412 -31.58 23.98 -10.14
C ARG A 412 -30.86 24.21 -11.48
N GLY A 413 -29.53 24.13 -11.43
CA GLY A 413 -28.68 24.06 -12.62
C GLY A 413 -28.86 22.74 -13.39
N ARG A 414 -29.27 22.88 -14.65
CA ARG A 414 -29.62 21.83 -15.62
C ARG A 414 -28.45 20.88 -15.94
N HIS A 415 -28.65 19.58 -15.71
CA HIS A 415 -27.87 18.53 -16.38
C HIS A 415 -28.42 18.28 -17.78
N ARG A 416 -27.61 18.59 -18.80
CA ARG A 416 -27.86 18.20 -20.19
C ARG A 416 -27.23 16.83 -20.40
N VAL A 417 -28.07 15.80 -20.45
CA VAL A 417 -27.70 14.45 -20.91
C VAL A 417 -27.52 14.52 -22.42
N ARG A 418 -26.34 14.11 -22.91
CA ARG A 418 -26.12 13.83 -24.33
C ARG A 418 -25.93 12.32 -24.45
N ASN A 419 -26.95 11.68 -25.00
CA ASN A 419 -26.92 10.30 -25.46
C ASN A 419 -26.00 10.17 -26.69
N ASP A 420 -25.64 8.91 -26.93
CA ASP A 420 -25.08 8.31 -28.15
C ASP A 420 -23.62 7.88 -28.00
N GLU A 421 -23.40 6.58 -27.77
CA GLU A 421 -23.11 5.63 -28.85
C GLU A 421 -22.86 4.20 -28.31
N THR A 422 -23.74 3.30 -28.76
CA THR A 422 -23.43 1.97 -29.32
C THR A 422 -22.70 0.94 -28.45
N VAL A 423 -23.53 0.13 -27.79
CA VAL A 423 -23.24 -1.24 -27.35
C VAL A 423 -22.96 -2.11 -28.57
N LEU A 424 -21.79 -2.74 -28.63
CA LEU A 424 -21.55 -3.89 -29.50
C LEU A 424 -20.88 -5.01 -28.69
N ILE A 425 -21.73 -5.96 -28.31
CA ILE A 425 -21.38 -7.26 -27.77
C ILE A 425 -20.77 -8.06 -28.93
N SER A 426 -19.55 -8.57 -28.77
CA SER A 426 -19.10 -9.73 -29.53
C SER A 426 -18.37 -10.70 -28.62
N ALA A 427 -18.97 -11.87 -28.47
CA ALA A 427 -18.36 -13.08 -27.96
C ALA A 427 -17.44 -13.64 -29.04
N VAL A 428 -16.18 -13.96 -28.71
CA VAL A 428 -15.42 -14.95 -29.49
C VAL A 428 -14.57 -15.80 -28.54
N VAL A 429 -14.88 -17.09 -28.64
CA VAL A 429 -14.16 -18.28 -28.18
C VAL A 429 -12.71 -18.28 -28.68
N ARG A 430 -11.74 -18.44 -27.77
CA ARG A 430 -10.61 -19.39 -27.84
C ARG A 430 -9.73 -19.30 -26.60
#